data_AF-A0A3S1H364-F1
#
_entry.id   AF-A0A3S1H364-F1
#
_cell.length_a   1.000
_cell.length_b   1.000
_cell.length_c   1.000
_cell.angle_alpha   90.00
_cell.angle_beta   90.00
_cell.angle_gamma   90.00
#
_symmetry.space_group_name_H-M   'P 1'
#
loop_
_entity.id
_entity.type
_entity.pdbx_description
1 polymer ?
#
loop_
_entity_poly.entity_id
_entity_poly.type
_entity_poly.pdbx_seq_one_letter_code
_entity_poly.pdbx_strand_id
1 'polypeptide(L)'
;MDLKITTLGGKDAGKVKLSEEIFGLDPREDILQRVVRWQLAKKQQGTHKAKGRAEIARTGAKMYKQKGTGRARHHSARAPQFRGGGKAHGPVVRSHEHELPKKVRALG
;
A
#
# COMPACT_ATOMS: atom_id res chain seq x y z
N MET A 1 -3.14 35.76 -13.89
CA MET A 1 -3.93 35.89 -12.63
C MET A 1 -3.15 36.77 -11.65
N ASP A 2 -3.77 37.79 -11.04
CA ASP A 2 -3.05 38.72 -10.13
C ASP A 2 -3.33 38.40 -8.66
N LEU A 3 -2.29 38.10 -7.90
CA LEU A 3 -2.38 37.87 -6.46
C LEU A 3 -1.88 39.06 -5.67
N LYS A 4 -2.55 39.35 -4.56
CA LYS A 4 -2.17 40.39 -3.60
C LYS A 4 -1.07 39.89 -2.68
N ILE A 5 -0.02 40.68 -2.50
CA ILE A 5 1.08 40.39 -1.58
C ILE A 5 0.78 41.10 -0.25
N THR A 6 0.90 40.38 0.85
CA THR A 6 0.76 40.92 2.22
C THR A 6 2.06 40.78 2.98
N THR A 7 2.43 41.81 3.74
CA THR A 7 3.55 41.76 4.69
C THR A 7 3.19 40.90 5.92
N LEU A 8 4.19 40.44 6.67
CA LEU A 8 3.98 39.71 7.94
C LEU A 8 3.13 40.49 8.95
N GLY A 9 3.11 41.83 8.86
CA GLY A 9 2.26 42.71 9.66
C GLY A 9 0.86 42.93 9.08
N GLY A 10 0.45 42.17 8.06
CA GLY A 10 -0.87 42.25 7.44
C GLY A 10 -1.10 43.45 6.50
N LYS A 11 -0.08 44.28 6.28
CA LYS A 11 -0.17 45.44 5.37
C LYS A 11 0.05 45.02 3.91
N ASP A 12 -0.60 45.73 3.00
CA ASP A 12 -0.50 45.51 1.56
C ASP A 12 0.90 45.82 1.02
N ALA A 13 1.47 44.90 0.24
CA ALA A 13 2.81 45.00 -0.33
C ALA A 13 2.82 44.95 -1.86
N GLY A 14 1.68 45.16 -2.51
CA GLY A 14 1.53 45.17 -3.97
C GLY A 14 0.87 43.91 -4.54
N LYS A 15 1.07 43.66 -5.84
CA LYS A 15 0.49 42.53 -6.58
C LYS A 15 1.56 41.79 -7.38
N VAL A 16 1.42 40.47 -7.51
CA VAL A 16 2.22 39.62 -8.38
C VAL A 16 1.36 39.02 -9.48
N LYS A 17 1.85 39.06 -10.72
CA LYS A 17 1.21 38.41 -11.86
C LYS A 17 1.69 36.97 -11.96
N LEU A 18 0.77 36.03 -11.87
CA LEU A 18 1.02 34.59 -12.04
C LEU A 18 0.86 34.18 -13.51
N SER A 19 1.68 33.20 -13.92
CA SER A 19 1.62 32.58 -15.25
C SER A 19 0.28 31.87 -15.47
N GLU A 20 -0.38 32.17 -16.57
CA GLU A 20 -1.65 31.52 -16.95
C GLU A 20 -1.45 30.07 -17.38
N GLU A 21 -0.26 29.71 -17.88
CA GLU A 21 0.08 28.34 -18.28
C GLU A 21 0.07 27.34 -17.11
N ILE A 22 0.22 27.82 -15.87
CA ILE A 22 0.23 26.97 -14.67
C ILE A 22 -1.05 27.16 -13.86
N PHE A 23 -1.46 28.41 -13.66
CA PHE A 23 -2.56 28.76 -12.74
C PHE A 23 -3.90 29.00 -13.44
N GLY A 24 -3.93 29.03 -14.78
CA GLY A 24 -5.14 29.22 -15.58
C GLY A 24 -5.65 27.96 -16.28
N LEU A 25 -5.02 26.80 -16.03
CA LEU A 25 -5.45 25.50 -16.55
C LEU A 25 -6.77 25.07 -15.94
N ASP A 26 -7.65 24.49 -16.76
CA ASP A 26 -8.85 23.82 -16.28
C ASP A 26 -8.47 22.53 -15.53
N PRO A 27 -8.83 22.39 -14.24
CA PRO A 27 -8.40 21.27 -13.43
C PRO A 27 -9.00 19.95 -13.91
N ARG A 28 -8.12 19.02 -14.28
CA ARG A 28 -8.51 17.66 -14.66
C ARG A 28 -8.63 16.75 -13.45
N GLU A 29 -9.87 16.56 -12.97
CA GLU A 29 -10.18 15.73 -11.81
C GLU A 29 -9.65 14.30 -11.91
N ASP A 30 -9.64 13.72 -13.12
CA ASP A 30 -9.14 12.37 -13.37
C ASP A 30 -7.64 12.22 -13.08
N ILE A 31 -6.85 13.26 -13.39
CA ILE A 31 -5.40 13.27 -13.18
C ILE A 31 -5.09 13.57 -11.72
N LEU A 32 -5.78 14.52 -11.10
CA LEU A 32 -5.66 14.82 -9.67
C LEU A 32 -5.92 13.57 -8.82
N GLN A 33 -7.00 12.84 -9.11
CA GLN A 33 -7.34 11.60 -8.41
C GLN A 33 -6.25 10.52 -8.54
N ARG A 34 -5.65 10.38 -9.74
CA ARG A 34 -4.54 9.44 -9.97
C ARG A 34 -3.29 9.83 -9.20
N VAL A 35 -2.93 11.11 -9.18
CA VAL A 35 -1.75 11.61 -8.45
C VAL A 35 -1.92 11.39 -6.94
N VAL A 36 -3.09 11.72 -6.38
CA VAL A 36 -3.39 11.48 -4.96
C VAL A 36 -3.30 9.99 -4.63
N ARG A 37 -3.90 9.12 -5.43
CA ARG A 37 -3.84 7.66 -5.22
C ARG A 37 -2.40 7.14 -5.30
N TRP A 38 -1.61 7.65 -6.24
CA TRP A 38 -0.20 7.31 -6.39
C TRP A 38 0.63 7.73 -5.16
N GLN A 39 0.45 8.96 -4.66
CA GLN A 39 1.11 9.44 -3.44
C GLN A 39 0.73 8.60 -2.22
N LEU A 40 -0.56 8.30 -2.06
CA LEU A 40 -1.06 7.49 -0.95
C LEU A 40 -0.55 6.05 -1.01
N ALA A 41 -0.45 5.47 -2.20
CA ALA A 41 0.12 4.14 -2.39
C ALA A 41 1.62 4.11 -2.03
N LYS A 42 2.38 5.15 -2.41
CA LYS A 42 3.80 5.29 -2.02
C LYS A 42 4.03 5.51 -0.54
N LYS A 43 3.07 6.16 0.15
CA LYS A 43 3.16 6.37 1.60
C LYS A 43 2.96 5.08 2.41
N GLN A 44 2.38 4.02 1.83
CA GLN A 44 2.11 2.78 2.54
C GLN A 44 3.39 1.97 2.78
N GLN A 45 3.66 1.63 4.03
CA GLN A 45 4.88 0.89 4.42
C GLN A 45 4.85 -0.61 4.07
N GLY A 46 3.68 -1.23 3.98
CA GLY A 46 3.57 -2.65 3.64
C GLY A 46 4.13 -3.62 4.70
N THR A 47 4.28 -3.21 5.96
CA THR A 47 4.93 -3.97 7.06
C THR A 47 4.05 -5.06 7.71
N HIS A 48 3.08 -5.59 6.98
CA HIS A 48 2.13 -6.58 7.48
C HIS A 48 2.56 -7.99 7.05
N LYS A 49 2.69 -8.92 8.01
CA LYS A 49 3.12 -10.30 7.76
C LYS A 49 2.34 -11.28 8.62
N ALA A 50 1.95 -12.42 8.04
CA ALA A 50 1.48 -13.59 8.76
C ALA A 50 2.44 -14.77 8.55
N LYS A 51 2.56 -15.65 9.55
CA LYS A 51 3.42 -16.83 9.47
C LYS A 51 2.78 -17.90 8.59
N GLY A 52 3.48 -18.30 7.55
CA GLY A 52 3.11 -19.43 6.70
C GLY A 52 3.39 -20.78 7.38
N ARG A 53 2.98 -21.88 6.73
CA ARG A 53 3.22 -23.26 7.22
C ARG A 53 4.70 -23.54 7.52
N ALA A 54 5.62 -22.99 6.73
CA ALA A 54 7.05 -23.21 6.91
C ALA A 54 7.63 -22.49 8.14
N GLU A 55 7.09 -21.32 8.48
CA GLU A 55 7.60 -20.43 9.53
C GLU A 55 7.02 -20.72 10.92
N ILE A 56 5.97 -21.52 11.00
CA ILE A 56 5.35 -21.88 12.28
C ILE A 56 6.18 -22.93 13.03
N ALA A 57 6.47 -22.63 14.29
CA ALA A 57 7.14 -23.50 15.24
C ALA A 57 6.18 -24.60 15.74
N ARG A 58 5.94 -25.62 14.91
CA ARG A 58 5.20 -26.83 15.28
C ARG A 58 5.83 -28.07 14.65
N THR A 59 5.38 -29.25 15.02
CA THR A 59 5.93 -30.51 14.50
C THR A 59 5.73 -30.65 12.97
N GLY A 60 6.84 -30.73 12.25
CA GLY A 60 6.89 -31.03 10.81
C GLY A 60 6.78 -32.54 10.51
N ALA A 61 7.11 -33.38 11.50
CA ALA A 61 7.04 -34.83 11.41
C ALA A 61 5.60 -35.31 11.18
N LYS A 62 5.50 -36.51 10.58
CA LYS A 62 4.23 -37.17 10.32
C LYS A 62 3.54 -37.47 11.66
N MET A 63 2.31 -37.00 11.84
CA MET A 63 1.58 -37.13 13.12
C MET A 63 1.31 -38.58 13.52
N TYR A 64 1.10 -39.48 12.56
CA TYR A 64 0.85 -40.91 12.77
C TYR A 64 1.05 -41.71 11.47
N LYS A 65 0.99 -43.05 11.56
CA LYS A 65 1.12 -43.97 10.42
C LYS A 65 0.13 -43.63 9.29
N GLN A 66 0.51 -43.87 8.04
CA GLN A 66 -0.31 -43.51 6.86
C GLN A 66 -1.64 -44.29 6.77
N LYS A 67 -1.70 -45.49 7.34
CA LYS A 67 -2.85 -46.41 7.37
C LYS A 67 -2.91 -47.11 8.73
N GLY A 68 -4.04 -47.76 9.02
CA GLY A 68 -4.24 -48.58 10.22
C GLY A 68 -4.55 -47.80 11.50
N THR A 69 -4.93 -46.52 11.39
CA THR A 69 -5.21 -45.64 12.54
C THR A 69 -6.69 -45.30 12.73
N GLY A 70 -7.56 -45.60 11.75
CA GLY A 70 -8.98 -45.20 11.76
C GLY A 70 -9.24 -43.69 11.64
N ARG A 71 -8.18 -42.86 11.50
CA ARG A 71 -8.26 -41.39 11.42
C ARG A 71 -8.03 -40.90 9.99
N ALA A 72 -8.47 -39.67 9.70
CA ALA A 72 -8.15 -38.97 8.45
C ALA A 72 -6.63 -38.92 8.21
N ARG A 73 -6.16 -38.82 6.97
CA ARG A 73 -4.71 -38.82 6.69
C ARG A 73 -4.10 -37.45 6.92
N HIS A 74 -3.10 -37.36 7.80
CA HIS A 74 -2.38 -36.12 8.04
C HIS A 74 -0.86 -36.32 8.07
N HIS A 75 -0.16 -35.30 7.62
CA HIS A 75 1.30 -35.25 7.64
C HIS A 75 1.76 -34.38 8.81
N SER A 76 1.83 -33.07 8.63
CA SER A 76 2.34 -32.14 9.64
C SER A 76 1.21 -31.40 10.37
N ALA A 77 1.43 -31.17 11.66
CA ALA A 77 0.59 -30.35 12.52
C ALA A 77 0.64 -28.84 12.15
N ARG A 78 1.58 -28.40 11.30
CA ARG A 78 1.68 -27.01 10.79
C ARG A 78 0.61 -26.66 9.74
N ALA A 79 -0.16 -27.65 9.26
CA ALA A 79 -1.13 -27.44 8.19
C ALA A 79 -2.27 -26.47 8.61
N PRO A 80 -2.79 -25.63 7.68
CA PRO A 80 -3.69 -24.51 7.99
C PRO A 80 -5.03 -24.93 8.61
N GLN A 81 -5.53 -26.14 8.33
CA GLN A 81 -6.78 -26.64 8.88
C GLN A 81 -6.72 -26.94 10.38
N PHE A 82 -5.52 -27.05 10.97
CA PHE A 82 -5.36 -27.30 12.39
C PHE A 82 -5.29 -26.00 13.19
N ARG A 83 -5.80 -26.04 14.43
CA ARG A 83 -5.57 -24.96 15.41
C ARG A 83 -4.07 -24.79 15.64
N GLY A 84 -3.59 -23.54 15.53
CA GLY A 84 -2.16 -23.21 15.57
C GLY A 84 -1.38 -23.56 14.31
N GLY A 85 -2.07 -23.91 13.21
CA GLY A 85 -1.49 -24.12 11.88
C GLY A 85 -1.12 -22.81 11.17
N GLY A 86 -0.32 -22.92 10.11
CA GLY A 86 0.13 -21.78 9.29
C GLY A 86 -1.03 -21.09 8.60
N LYS A 87 -0.97 -19.75 8.46
CA LYS A 87 -2.01 -19.03 7.71
C LYS A 87 -1.81 -19.22 6.20
N ALA A 88 -2.81 -19.80 5.53
CA ALA A 88 -2.81 -19.89 4.06
C ALA A 88 -3.17 -18.51 3.47
N HIS A 89 -2.42 -18.09 2.43
CA HIS A 89 -2.61 -16.79 1.76
C HIS A 89 -2.70 -15.60 2.72
N GLY A 90 -1.88 -15.64 3.78
CA GLY A 90 -1.74 -14.53 4.71
C GLY A 90 -1.05 -13.32 4.08
N PRO A 91 -1.13 -12.15 4.72
CA PRO A 91 -0.40 -10.98 4.29
C PRO A 91 1.11 -11.23 4.26
N VAL A 92 1.76 -10.69 3.24
CA VAL A 92 3.21 -10.71 3.04
C VAL A 92 3.73 -9.29 2.92
N VAL A 93 4.95 -9.07 3.42
CA VAL A 93 5.61 -7.77 3.28
C VAL A 93 5.82 -7.49 1.80
N ARG A 94 5.31 -6.34 1.33
CA ARG A 94 5.38 -5.96 -0.08
C ARG A 94 5.43 -4.45 -0.23
N SER A 95 5.93 -4.00 -1.37
CA SER A 95 5.75 -2.61 -1.80
C SER A 95 4.34 -2.41 -2.37
N HIS A 96 3.74 -1.26 -2.07
CA HIS A 96 2.48 -0.80 -2.66
C HIS A 96 2.71 0.24 -3.77
N GLU A 97 3.97 0.56 -4.04
CA GLU A 97 4.34 1.59 -5.00
C GLU A 97 4.04 1.15 -6.43
N HIS A 98 3.62 2.14 -7.23
CA HIS A 98 3.56 2.03 -8.69
C HIS A 98 4.12 3.32 -9.30
N GLU A 99 4.48 3.27 -10.58
CA GLU A 99 5.00 4.43 -11.29
C GLU A 99 3.90 5.24 -11.96
N LEU A 100 4.15 6.54 -12.12
CA LEU A 100 3.29 7.46 -12.85
C LEU A 100 4.13 8.31 -13.81
N PRO A 101 3.72 8.48 -15.08
CA PRO A 101 4.47 9.27 -16.06
C PRO A 101 4.74 10.70 -15.56
N LYS A 102 5.93 11.23 -15.87
CA LYS A 102 6.36 12.56 -15.41
C LYS A 102 5.38 13.67 -15.82
N LYS A 103 4.87 13.63 -17.05
CA LYS A 103 3.88 14.61 -17.54
C LYS A 103 2.57 14.58 -16.77
N VAL A 104 2.13 13.40 -16.34
CA VAL A 104 0.90 13.25 -15.53
C VAL A 104 1.11 13.81 -14.12
N ARG A 105 2.29 13.61 -13.54
CA ARG A 105 2.67 14.19 -12.23
C ARG A 105 2.88 15.71 -12.25
N ALA A 106 3.20 16.28 -13.41
CA ALA A 106 3.33 17.72 -13.55
C ALA A 106 1.97 18.42 -13.72
N LEU A 107 0.97 17.68 -14.18
CA LEU A 107 -0.37 18.21 -14.48
C LEU A 107 -1.36 18.04 -13.30
N GLY A 108 -1.12 17.10 -12.38
CA GLY A 108 -1.91 16.91 -11.17
C GLY A 108 -1.10 17.18 -9.93
#